data_AF-A0A3D5JHH8-F1
#
_entry.id   AF-A0A3D5JHH8-F1
#
_cell.length_a   1.000
_cell.length_b   1.000
_cell.length_c   1.000
_cell.angle_alpha   90.00
_cell.angle_beta   90.00
_cell.angle_gamma   90.00
#
_symmetry.space_group_name_H-M   'P 1'
#
loop_
_entity.id
_entity.type
_entity.pdbx_description
1 polymer ?
#
loop_
_entity_poly.entity_id
_entity_poly.type
_entity_poly.pdbx_seq_one_letter_code
_entity_poly.pdbx_strand_id
1 'polypeptide(L)'
;ADPAAAFAGPLSFDLAVSPESATIKGIGPDSQMGAVAGQADALVVPDIVSGNVLFKALAYCAGGLAAGVVIGGAVPIMLTSRSDPPAARLASLALAAIAGQEEQE
;
A
#
# COMPACT_ATOMS: atom_id res chain seq x y z
N ALA A 1 13.98 -10.22 -8.03
CA ALA A 1 12.53 -9.99 -8.18
C ALA A 1 11.85 -11.29 -7.84
N ASP A 2 10.90 -11.25 -6.90
CA ASP A 2 10.12 -12.42 -6.55
C ASP A 2 9.28 -12.84 -7.78
N PRO A 3 9.51 -14.03 -8.36
CA PRO A 3 8.75 -14.49 -9.52
C PRO A 3 7.28 -14.76 -9.20
N ALA A 4 6.89 -14.83 -7.93
CA ALA A 4 5.50 -15.01 -7.50
C ALA A 4 4.73 -13.69 -7.38
N ALA A 5 5.40 -12.53 -7.39
CA ALA A 5 4.75 -11.24 -7.22
C ALA A 5 4.06 -10.79 -8.51
N ALA A 6 2.74 -10.64 -8.48
CA ALA A 6 1.98 -10.01 -9.56
C ALA A 6 2.08 -8.48 -9.45
N PHE A 7 2.47 -7.82 -10.54
CA PHE A 7 2.53 -6.36 -10.62
C PHE A 7 1.96 -5.87 -11.95
N ALA A 8 1.28 -4.74 -11.94
CA ALA A 8 0.76 -4.09 -13.14
C ALA A 8 0.84 -2.57 -13.00
N GLY A 9 1.15 -1.90 -14.10
CA GLY A 9 1.21 -0.45 -14.16
C GLY A 9 1.53 0.06 -15.57
N PRO A 10 1.23 1.34 -15.85
CA PRO A 10 0.55 2.29 -14.98
C PRO A 10 -0.96 1.99 -14.86
N LEU A 11 -1.52 2.15 -13.66
CA LEU A 11 -2.95 2.06 -13.38
C LEU A 11 -3.40 3.34 -12.65
N SER A 12 -4.57 3.85 -13.01
CA SER A 12 -5.23 4.88 -12.19
C SER A 12 -5.77 4.24 -10.90
N PHE A 13 -5.98 5.05 -9.87
CA PHE A 13 -6.37 4.53 -8.55
C PHE A 13 -7.65 3.68 -8.58
N ASP A 14 -8.67 4.10 -9.32
CA ASP A 14 -9.90 3.34 -9.53
C ASP A 14 -9.65 1.99 -10.21
N LEU A 15 -8.76 1.95 -11.21
CA LEU A 15 -8.36 0.72 -11.88
C LEU A 15 -7.54 -0.21 -10.99
N ALA A 16 -6.91 0.30 -9.93
CA ALA A 16 -6.18 -0.53 -8.99
C ALA A 16 -7.09 -1.17 -7.93
N VAL A 17 -8.16 -0.49 -7.50
CA VAL A 17 -8.95 -0.89 -6.32
C VAL A 17 -10.42 -1.26 -6.59
N SER A 18 -10.93 -1.01 -7.80
CA SER A 18 -12.33 -1.30 -8.16
C SER A 18 -12.43 -2.33 -9.30
N PRO A 19 -12.90 -3.56 -9.02
CA PRO A 19 -13.14 -4.57 -10.06
C PRO A 19 -14.15 -4.09 -11.10
N GLU A 20 -15.15 -3.30 -10.68
CA GLU A 20 -16.15 -2.70 -11.56
C GLU A 20 -15.50 -1.71 -12.54
N SER A 21 -14.65 -0.81 -12.04
CA SER A 21 -13.96 0.17 -12.89
C SER A 21 -13.02 -0.52 -13.90
N ALA A 22 -12.31 -1.57 -13.47
CA ALA A 22 -11.48 -2.39 -14.34
C ALA A 22 -12.32 -3.05 -15.46
N THR A 23 -13.46 -3.65 -15.10
CA THR A 23 -14.38 -4.28 -16.05
C THR A 23 -14.94 -3.29 -17.06
N ILE A 24 -15.45 -2.14 -16.60
CA ILE A 24 -16.02 -1.08 -17.46
C ILE A 24 -14.98 -0.57 -18.48
N LYS A 25 -13.70 -0.52 -18.07
CA LYS A 25 -12.58 -0.09 -18.91
C LYS A 25 -11.93 -1.22 -19.71
N GLY A 26 -12.55 -2.41 -19.73
CA GLY A 26 -12.13 -3.54 -20.57
C GLY A 26 -10.92 -4.30 -20.06
N ILE A 27 -10.56 -4.15 -18.77
CA ILE A 27 -9.47 -4.90 -18.15
C ILE A 27 -10.06 -6.17 -17.53
N GLY A 28 -10.09 -7.24 -18.32
CA GLY A 28 -10.55 -8.55 -17.89
C GLY A 28 -9.47 -9.39 -17.20
N PRO A 29 -9.86 -10.53 -16.58
CA PRO A 29 -8.94 -11.45 -15.90
C PRO A 29 -7.83 -11.99 -16.80
N ASP A 30 -8.12 -12.20 -18.08
CA ASP A 30 -7.17 -12.74 -19.06
C ASP A 30 -6.17 -11.70 -19.59
N SER A 31 -6.34 -10.41 -19.22
CA SER A 31 -5.42 -9.35 -19.61
C SER A 31 -4.10 -9.43 -18.83
N GLN A 32 -3.02 -8.88 -19.39
CA GLN A 32 -1.72 -8.81 -18.71
C GLN A 32 -1.78 -8.07 -17.35
N MET A 33 -2.83 -7.28 -17.13
CA MET A 33 -3.04 -6.48 -15.91
C MET A 33 -4.10 -7.10 -15.00
N GLY A 34 -4.83 -8.12 -15.45
CA GLY A 34 -6.02 -8.67 -14.80
C GLY A 34 -5.73 -9.32 -13.44
N ALA A 35 -4.50 -9.79 -13.23
CA ALA A 35 -4.06 -10.32 -11.95
C ALA A 35 -4.00 -9.25 -10.83
N VAL A 36 -3.94 -7.96 -11.16
CA VAL A 36 -3.76 -6.87 -10.19
C VAL A 36 -4.88 -5.82 -10.29
N ALA A 37 -5.35 -5.51 -11.49
CA ALA A 37 -6.36 -4.48 -11.71
C ALA A 37 -7.67 -4.79 -10.96
N GLY A 38 -8.16 -3.81 -10.22
CA GLY A 38 -9.35 -3.89 -9.39
C GLY A 38 -9.16 -4.61 -8.07
N GLN A 39 -8.00 -5.22 -7.83
CA GLN A 39 -7.75 -6.08 -6.68
C GLN A 39 -6.31 -5.93 -6.12
N ALA A 40 -5.72 -4.74 -6.27
CA ALA A 40 -4.36 -4.50 -5.81
C ALA A 40 -4.28 -4.49 -4.27
N ASP A 41 -3.41 -5.33 -3.70
CA ASP A 41 -3.09 -5.33 -2.26
C ASP A 41 -2.19 -4.16 -1.86
N ALA A 42 -1.37 -3.66 -2.81
CA ALA A 42 -0.41 -2.60 -2.59
C ALA A 42 -0.37 -1.63 -3.76
N LEU A 43 -0.07 -0.36 -3.45
CA LEU A 43 0.03 0.72 -4.44
C LEU A 43 1.43 1.32 -4.39
N VAL A 44 2.13 1.27 -5.53
CA VAL A 44 3.34 2.05 -5.75
C VAL A 44 2.93 3.41 -6.31
N VAL A 45 3.12 4.45 -5.52
CA VAL A 45 2.78 5.82 -5.90
C VAL A 45 3.88 6.43 -6.77
N PRO A 46 3.55 7.37 -7.68
CA PRO A 46 4.52 7.92 -8.63
C PRO A 46 5.57 8.82 -7.96
N ASP A 47 5.23 9.44 -6.83
CA ASP A 47 6.09 10.35 -6.10
C ASP A 47 5.61 10.52 -4.63
N ILE A 48 6.46 11.14 -3.80
CA ILE A 48 6.20 11.35 -2.38
C ILE A 48 4.99 12.25 -2.09
N VAL A 49 4.70 13.22 -2.96
CA VAL A 49 3.57 14.14 -2.79
C VAL A 49 2.28 13.38 -3.01
N SER A 50 2.18 12.62 -4.10
CA SER A 50 1.06 11.73 -4.41
C SER A 50 0.83 10.71 -3.29
N GLY A 51 1.89 10.10 -2.77
CA GLY A 51 1.84 9.17 -1.64
C GLY A 51 1.29 9.80 -0.36
N ASN A 52 1.83 10.95 0.05
CA ASN A 52 1.38 11.62 1.26
C ASN A 52 -0.08 12.10 1.16
N VAL A 53 -0.50 12.60 -0.01
CA VAL A 53 -1.89 12.99 -0.25
C VAL A 53 -2.82 11.78 -0.14
N LEU A 54 -2.50 10.66 -0.81
CA LEU A 54 -3.31 9.43 -0.74
C LEU A 54 -3.39 8.89 0.69
N PHE A 55 -2.24 8.78 1.38
CA PHE A 55 -2.17 8.31 2.75
C PHE A 55 -3.01 9.17 3.70
N LYS A 56 -2.93 10.50 3.59
CA LYS A 56 -3.72 11.41 4.42
C LYS A 56 -5.20 11.42 4.05
N ALA A 57 -5.56 11.26 2.77
CA ALA A 57 -6.95 11.11 2.37
C ALA A 57 -7.57 9.84 2.99
N LEU A 58 -6.85 8.71 2.98
CA LEU A 58 -7.31 7.48 3.64
C LEU A 58 -7.49 7.67 5.15
N ALA A 59 -6.52 8.30 5.82
CA ALA A 59 -6.59 8.51 7.26
C ALA A 59 -7.68 9.51 7.71
N TYR A 60 -7.79 10.65 7.02
CA TYR A 60 -8.67 11.75 7.45
C TYR A 60 -10.05 11.72 6.81
N CYS A 61 -10.18 11.22 5.59
CA CYS A 61 -11.45 11.23 4.86
C CYS A 61 -12.12 9.85 4.87
N ALA A 62 -11.36 8.75 4.81
CA ALA A 62 -11.89 7.39 4.81
C ALA A 62 -11.88 6.72 6.20
N GLY A 63 -11.36 7.40 7.23
CA GLY A 63 -11.30 6.88 8.60
C GLY A 63 -10.29 5.74 8.81
N GLY A 64 -9.34 5.58 7.88
CA GLY A 64 -8.30 4.56 7.96
C GLY A 64 -7.34 4.79 9.12
N LEU A 65 -6.81 3.69 9.68
CA LEU A 65 -5.76 3.76 10.69
C LEU A 65 -4.39 3.92 10.02
N ALA A 66 -3.83 5.12 10.12
CA ALA A 66 -2.49 5.42 9.61
C ALA A 66 -1.41 4.65 10.38
N ALA A 67 -0.61 3.85 9.68
CA ALA A 67 0.58 3.21 10.22
C ALA A 67 1.73 3.32 9.21
N GLY A 68 2.95 3.51 9.69
CA GLY A 68 4.13 3.73 8.84
C GLY A 68 5.37 3.03 9.38
N VAL A 69 6.12 2.41 8.48
CA VAL A 69 7.42 1.80 8.75
C VAL A 69 8.35 2.06 7.57
N VAL A 70 9.63 2.30 7.85
CA VAL A 70 10.69 2.32 6.86
C VAL A 70 11.43 0.99 6.94
N ILE A 71 11.54 0.32 5.80
CA ILE A 71 12.19 -0.99 5.61
C ILE A 71 13.28 -0.91 4.53
N GLY A 72 14.08 -1.97 4.39
CA GLY A 72 15.18 -2.06 3.42
C GLY A 72 16.55 -1.61 3.96
N GLY A 73 16.61 -1.15 5.22
CA GLY A 73 17.85 -1.01 5.99
C GLY A 73 18.11 -2.22 6.89
N ALA A 74 19.12 -2.13 7.76
CA ALA A 74 19.51 -3.22 8.68
C ALA A 74 18.52 -3.48 9.83
N VAL A 75 17.58 -2.55 10.08
CA VAL A 75 16.51 -2.68 11.07
C VAL A 75 15.29 -1.89 10.59
N PRO A 76 14.06 -2.31 10.94
CA PRO A 76 12.86 -1.51 10.67
C PRO A 76 12.83 -0.25 11.54
N ILE A 77 12.38 0.87 10.95
CA ILE A 77 12.25 2.16 11.65
C ILE A 77 10.80 2.61 11.61
N MET A 78 10.19 2.83 12.78
CA MET A 78 8.82 3.34 12.87
C MET A 78 8.72 4.75 12.28
N LEU A 79 7.75 4.96 11.39
CA LEU A 79 7.48 6.25 10.77
C LEU A 79 6.13 6.78 11.24
N THR A 80 6.17 7.71 12.20
CA THR A 80 4.98 8.31 12.80
C THR A 80 4.88 9.80 12.45
N SER A 81 3.66 10.32 12.36
CA SER A 81 3.39 11.76 12.31
C SER A 81 3.22 12.30 13.73
N ARG A 82 3.63 13.56 13.94
CA ARG A 82 3.35 14.28 15.20
C ARG A 82 1.85 14.38 15.50
N SER A 83 1.01 14.32 14.48
CA SER A 83 -0.44 14.37 14.57
C SER A 83 -1.09 13.01 14.83
N ASP A 84 -0.33 11.91 14.90
CA ASP A 84 -0.91 10.58 14.95
C ASP A 84 -1.47 10.23 16.34
N PRO A 85 -2.68 9.65 16.39
CA PRO A 85 -3.26 9.17 17.64
C PRO A 85 -2.44 8.00 18.21
N PRO A 86 -2.59 7.67 19.51
CA PRO A 86 -1.92 6.53 20.12
C PRO A 86 -2.09 5.21 19.35
N ALA A 87 -3.28 4.96 18.80
CA ALA A 87 -3.58 3.76 18.01
C ALA A 87 -2.72 3.64 16.74
N ALA A 88 -2.48 4.75 16.03
CA ALA A 88 -1.65 4.79 14.83
C ALA A 88 -0.18 4.48 15.14
N ARG A 89 0.31 4.98 16.27
CA ARG A 89 1.66 4.69 16.78
C ARG A 89 1.81 3.23 17.18
N LEU A 90 0.80 2.65 17.82
CA LEU A 90 0.78 1.22 18.16
C LEU A 90 0.74 0.33 16.92
N ALA A 91 -0.07 0.69 15.91
CA ALA A 91 -0.10 -0.02 14.64
C ALA A 91 1.25 0.04 13.91
N SER A 92 1.92 1.19 13.93
CA SER A 92 3.27 1.33 13.38
C SER A 92 4.30 0.47 14.11
N LEU A 93 4.17 0.32 15.43
CA LEU A 93 5.01 -0.58 16.22
C LEU A 93 4.78 -2.04 15.84
N ALA A 94 3.52 -2.44 15.67
CA ALA A 94 3.17 -3.79 15.23
C ALA A 94 3.75 -4.11 13.84
N LEU A 95 3.64 -3.16 12.88
CA LEU A 95 4.28 -3.31 11.57
C LEU A 95 5.80 -3.47 11.67
N ALA A 96 6.46 -2.66 12.50
CA ALA A 96 7.90 -2.77 12.70
C ALA A 96 8.31 -4.11 13.34
N ALA A 97 7.49 -4.64 14.26
CA ALA A 97 7.73 -5.95 14.87
C ALA A 97 7.62 -7.09 13.84
N ILE A 98 6.60 -7.07 12.99
CA ILE A 98 6.41 -8.06 11.91
C ILE A 98 7.57 -7.98 10.91
N ALA A 99 7.91 -6.78 10.43
CA ALA A 99 8.99 -6.59 9.47
C ALA A 99 10.37 -6.99 10.02
N GLY A 100 10.58 -6.88 11.34
CA GLY A 100 11.82 -7.31 11.98
C GLY A 100 11.94 -8.82 12.20
N GLN A 101 10.87 -9.60 12.00
CA GLN A 101 10.89 -11.06 12.11
C GLN A 101 11.36 -11.75 10.81
N GLU A 102 11.14 -11.12 9.66
CA GLU A 102 11.44 -11.69 8.34
C GLU A 102 12.95 -11.87 8.05
N GLU A 103 13.85 -11.26 8.83
CA GLU A 103 15.31 -11.45 8.65
C GLU A 103 15.86 -12.78 9.25
N GLN A 104 15.02 -13.61 9.87
CA GLN A 104 15.47 -14.84 10.57
C GLN A 104 15.16 -16.17 9.86
N GLU A 105 14.63 -16.15 8.64
CA GLU A 105 14.46 -17.34 7.77
C GLU A 105 15.38 -17.30 6.55
#